data_AF-A0A2W6DQ51-F1
#
_entry.id   AF-A0A2W6DQ51-F1
#
_cell.length_a   1.000
_cell.length_b   1.000
_cell.length_c   1.000
_cell.angle_alpha   90.00
_cell.angle_beta   90.00
_cell.angle_gamma   90.00
#
_symmetry.space_group_name_H-M   'P 1'
#
loop_
_entity.id
_entity.type
_entity.pdbx_description
1 polymer ?
#
loop_
_entity_poly.entity_id
_entity_poly.type
_entity_poly.pdbx_seq_one_letter_code
_entity_poly.pdbx_strand_id
1 'polypeptide(L)'
;MVLAVVLAVLVVATAALLLGYVLPQHRRPPAFVAHSPGEFRLTHPDPGLPIHPLRVPGSEVRLSLVDVQSAHGKRVAVIKVQPPANGEATLRLGAGQAASAESVTVRVLHVYDMANAAYDAVDVVATPTG
;
A
#
# COMPACT_ATOMS: atom_id res chain seq x y z
N MET A 1 15.11 39.01 -33.59
CA MET A 1 14.04 37.98 -33.69
C MET A 1 14.49 36.60 -33.24
N VAL A 2 15.74 36.17 -33.52
CA VAL A 2 16.26 34.84 -33.12
C VAL A 2 16.32 34.61 -31.61
N LEU A 3 16.71 35.62 -30.81
CA LEU A 3 16.87 35.49 -29.36
C LEU A 3 15.57 35.19 -28.60
N ALA A 4 14.45 35.80 -29.02
CA ALA A 4 13.14 35.58 -28.41
C ALA A 4 12.61 34.15 -28.65
N VAL A 5 12.91 33.59 -29.82
CA VAL A 5 12.55 32.20 -30.17
C VAL A 5 13.34 31.22 -29.31
N VAL A 6 14.64 31.45 -29.14
CA VAL A 6 15.51 30.60 -28.31
C VAL A 6 15.06 30.61 -26.84
N LEU A 7 14.72 31.80 -26.30
CA LEU A 7 14.21 31.92 -24.94
C LEU A 7 12.87 31.20 -24.73
N ALA A 8 11.94 31.32 -25.68
CA ALA A 8 10.65 30.64 -25.60
C ALA A 8 10.79 29.11 -25.61
N VAL A 9 11.65 28.56 -26.46
CA VAL A 9 11.94 27.12 -26.51
C VAL A 9 12.56 26.65 -25.19
N LEU A 10 13.47 27.44 -24.62
CA LEU A 10 14.11 27.08 -23.36
C LEU A 10 13.11 26.99 -22.21
N VAL A 11 12.20 27.96 -22.08
CA VAL A 11 11.16 27.99 -21.04
C VAL A 11 10.18 26.83 -21.17
N VAL A 12 9.76 26.50 -22.40
CA VAL A 12 8.88 25.35 -22.64
C VAL A 12 9.59 24.04 -22.30
N ALA A 13 10.88 23.92 -22.64
CA ALA A 13 11.68 22.74 -22.31
C ALA A 13 11.89 22.58 -20.80
N THR A 14 12.18 23.65 -20.05
CA THR A 14 12.30 23.58 -18.58
C THR A 14 10.96 23.32 -17.91
N ALA A 15 9.85 23.91 -18.39
CA ALA A 15 8.52 23.61 -17.86
C ALA A 15 8.14 22.14 -18.10
N ALA A 16 8.41 21.59 -19.27
CA ALA A 16 8.17 20.18 -19.58
C ALA A 16 9.06 19.24 -18.74
N LEU A 17 10.34 19.59 -18.52
CA LEU A 17 11.24 18.86 -17.63
C LEU A 17 10.76 18.88 -16.18
N LEU A 18 10.32 20.04 -15.69
CA LEU A 18 9.76 20.18 -14.34
C LEU A 18 8.45 19.40 -14.21
N LEU A 19 7.55 19.47 -15.20
CA LEU A 19 6.31 18.69 -15.23
C LEU A 19 6.59 17.17 -15.26
N GLY A 20 7.51 16.72 -16.11
CA GLY A 20 7.90 15.31 -16.20
C GLY A 20 8.56 14.76 -14.93
N TYR A 21 9.24 15.62 -14.16
CA TYR A 21 9.82 15.26 -12.87
C TYR A 21 8.79 15.27 -11.73
N VAL A 22 7.75 16.11 -11.84
CA VAL A 22 6.71 16.30 -10.82
C VAL A 22 5.56 15.30 -10.93
N LEU A 23 5.45 14.55 -12.03
CA LEU A 23 4.33 13.63 -12.26
C LEU A 23 4.77 12.15 -12.18
N PRO A 24 4.88 11.55 -10.98
CA PRO A 24 4.96 10.10 -10.86
C PRO A 24 3.57 9.49 -11.10
N GLN A 25 2.98 9.72 -12.28
CA GLN A 25 1.54 9.50 -12.49
C GLN A 25 1.10 8.04 -12.57
N HIS A 26 2.01 7.07 -12.72
CA HIS A 26 1.64 5.65 -12.80
C HIS A 26 2.65 4.72 -12.11
N ARG A 27 3.21 5.14 -10.96
CA ARG A 27 4.03 4.21 -10.18
C ARG A 27 3.13 3.19 -9.50
N ARG A 28 3.16 1.95 -9.98
CA ARG A 28 2.69 0.78 -9.23
C ARG A 28 3.67 0.47 -8.10
N PRO A 29 3.25 -0.23 -7.04
CA PRO A 29 4.18 -0.73 -6.05
C PRO A 29 5.23 -1.64 -6.72
N PRO A 30 6.50 -1.63 -6.26
CA PRO A 30 7.54 -2.53 -6.76
C PRO A 30 7.07 -3.99 -6.71
N ALA A 31 7.52 -4.87 -7.60
CA ALA A 31 7.12 -6.27 -7.56
C ALA A 31 7.31 -6.88 -6.17
N PHE A 32 6.30 -7.61 -5.68
CA PHE A 32 6.39 -8.28 -4.38
C PHE A 32 7.24 -9.54 -4.50
N VAL A 33 8.21 -9.69 -3.59
CA VAL A 33 9.01 -10.90 -3.44
C VAL A 33 8.97 -11.26 -1.96
N ALA A 34 8.40 -12.43 -1.63
CA ALA A 34 8.41 -12.92 -0.25
C ALA A 34 9.83 -13.38 0.11
N HIS A 35 10.34 -12.89 1.24
CA HIS A 35 11.65 -13.26 1.77
C HIS A 35 11.54 -14.28 2.91
N SER A 36 10.38 -14.39 3.55
CA SER A 36 10.13 -15.36 4.62
C SER A 36 8.71 -15.95 4.58
N PRO A 37 8.48 -17.13 5.20
CA PRO A 37 7.15 -17.70 5.32
C PRO A 37 6.20 -16.75 6.08
N GLY A 38 4.99 -16.57 5.56
CA GLY A 38 4.01 -15.65 6.15
C GLY A 38 4.16 -14.19 5.68
N GLU A 39 5.12 -13.89 4.80
CA GLU A 39 5.16 -12.63 4.06
C GLU A 39 4.22 -12.65 2.86
N PHE A 40 3.39 -11.61 2.74
CA PHE A 40 2.56 -11.39 1.57
C PHE A 40 2.22 -9.91 1.42
N ARG A 41 1.78 -9.55 0.22
CA ARG A 41 1.27 -8.22 -0.08
C ARG A 41 -0.26 -8.21 -0.02
N LEU A 42 -0.80 -7.30 0.77
CA LEU A 42 -2.19 -6.89 0.68
C LEU A 42 -2.28 -5.71 -0.29
N THR A 43 -3.19 -5.78 -1.25
CA THR A 43 -3.49 -4.67 -2.17
C THR A 43 -4.88 -4.12 -1.89
N HIS A 44 -5.06 -2.83 -2.14
CA HIS A 44 -6.37 -2.22 -2.04
C HIS A 44 -7.28 -2.84 -3.10
N PRO A 45 -8.56 -3.15 -2.79
CA PRO A 45 -9.52 -3.54 -3.81
C PRO A 45 -9.72 -2.41 -4.83
N ASP A 46 -9.78 -2.72 -6.13
CA ASP A 46 -10.23 -1.72 -7.11
C ASP A 46 -11.64 -1.23 -6.71
N PRO A 47 -11.95 0.06 -6.87
CA PRO A 47 -13.28 0.59 -6.57
C PRO A 47 -14.38 -0.19 -7.32
N GLY A 48 -15.31 -0.78 -6.57
CA GLY A 48 -16.40 -1.59 -7.12
C GLY A 48 -16.09 -3.07 -7.35
N LEU A 49 -14.86 -3.51 -7.11
CA LEU A 49 -14.52 -4.93 -7.08
C LEU A 49 -14.63 -5.50 -5.66
N PRO A 50 -15.00 -6.79 -5.52
CA PRO A 50 -15.02 -7.43 -4.21
C PRO A 50 -13.61 -7.50 -3.62
N ILE A 51 -13.53 -7.34 -2.30
CA ILE A 51 -12.29 -7.50 -1.55
C ILE A 51 -11.84 -8.96 -1.65
N HIS A 52 -10.56 -9.19 -1.98
CA HIS A 52 -9.96 -10.51 -2.02
C HIS A 52 -9.10 -10.74 -0.77
N PRO A 53 -9.67 -11.24 0.33
CA PRO A 53 -8.93 -11.45 1.57
C PRO A 53 -7.97 -12.64 1.42
N LEU A 54 -6.74 -12.47 1.92
CA LEU A 54 -5.67 -13.47 1.87
C LEU A 54 -5.66 -14.29 3.16
N ARG A 55 -5.65 -15.62 3.02
CA ARG A 55 -5.56 -16.53 4.16
C ARG A 55 -4.17 -16.50 4.78
N VAL A 56 -4.11 -16.36 6.10
CA VAL A 56 -2.84 -16.42 6.85
C VAL A 56 -2.36 -17.87 6.90
N PRO A 57 -1.11 -18.18 6.49
CA PRO A 57 -0.57 -19.53 6.58
C PRO A 57 -0.61 -20.06 8.02
N GLY A 58 -1.12 -21.29 8.20
CA GLY A 58 -1.28 -21.90 9.53
C GLY A 58 -2.43 -21.36 10.36
N SER A 59 -3.32 -20.53 9.80
CA SER A 59 -4.53 -20.03 10.46
C SER A 59 -5.74 -20.08 9.51
N GLU A 60 -6.95 -19.97 10.07
CA GLU A 60 -8.19 -19.80 9.31
C GLU A 60 -8.55 -18.32 9.08
N VAL A 61 -7.80 -17.42 9.71
CA VAL A 61 -7.96 -15.98 9.58
C VAL A 61 -7.59 -15.52 8.18
N ARG A 62 -8.35 -14.56 7.67
CA ARG A 62 -8.07 -13.88 6.42
C ARG A 62 -7.78 -12.40 6.68
N LEU A 63 -6.86 -11.84 5.91
CA LEU A 63 -6.48 -10.44 5.96
C LEU A 63 -6.83 -9.72 4.67
N SER A 64 -7.27 -8.48 4.76
CA SER A 64 -7.44 -7.61 3.61
C SER A 64 -7.01 -6.18 3.90
N LEU A 65 -6.49 -5.49 2.89
CA LEU A 65 -6.25 -4.05 3.00
C LEU A 65 -7.58 -3.34 2.75
N VAL A 66 -7.96 -2.47 3.69
CA VAL A 66 -9.15 -1.63 3.58
C VAL A 66 -8.79 -0.28 2.99
N ASP A 67 -7.68 0.32 3.46
CA ASP A 67 -7.28 1.68 3.11
C ASP A 67 -5.82 1.93 3.52
N VAL A 68 -5.19 2.96 2.97
CA VAL A 68 -3.93 3.52 3.42
C VAL A 68 -4.13 4.99 3.77
N GLN A 69 -3.98 5.31 5.05
CA GLN A 69 -4.27 6.63 5.60
C GLN A 69 -2.98 7.35 6.00
N SER A 70 -3.06 8.68 6.07
CA SER A 70 -2.02 9.51 6.69
C SER A 70 -2.44 9.90 8.10
N ALA A 71 -1.66 9.49 9.11
CA ALA A 71 -1.87 9.85 10.51
C ALA A 71 -0.58 10.48 11.07
N HIS A 72 -0.66 11.72 11.57
CA HIS A 72 0.48 12.46 12.10
C HIS A 72 1.68 12.55 11.14
N GLY A 73 1.40 12.70 9.83
CA GLY A 73 2.43 12.76 8.79
C GLY A 73 3.10 11.42 8.47
N LYS A 74 2.57 10.30 9.01
CA LYS A 74 3.02 8.94 8.71
C LYS A 74 1.94 8.16 7.98
N ARG A 75 2.36 7.28 7.09
CA ARG A 75 1.48 6.35 6.38
C ARG A 75 1.10 5.18 7.28
N VAL A 76 -0.18 4.87 7.32
CA VAL A 76 -0.79 3.84 8.17
C VAL A 76 -1.71 2.98 7.32
N ALA A 77 -1.44 1.68 7.30
CA ALA A 77 -2.31 0.68 6.70
C ALA A 77 -3.50 0.39 7.60
N VAL A 78 -4.70 0.36 7.02
CA VAL A 78 -5.92 -0.13 7.67
C VAL A 78 -6.17 -1.56 7.19
N ILE A 79 -5.86 -2.53 8.04
CA ILE A 79 -5.91 -3.95 7.71
C ILE A 79 -7.11 -4.57 8.43
N LYS A 80 -7.98 -5.22 7.68
CA LYS A 80 -9.09 -5.99 8.24
C LYS A 80 -8.64 -7.42 8.50
N VAL A 81 -9.01 -7.92 9.67
CA VAL A 81 -8.74 -9.27 10.15
C VAL A 81 -10.09 -9.98 10.30
N GLN A 82 -10.29 -11.03 9.51
CA GLN A 82 -11.54 -11.78 9.40
C GLN A 82 -11.31 -13.24 9.82
N PRO A 83 -11.57 -13.61 11.08
CA PRO A 83 -11.67 -15.01 11.51
C PRO A 83 -12.80 -15.78 10.78
N PRO A 84 -12.78 -17.13 10.84
CA PRO A 84 -13.84 -17.97 10.26
C PRO A 84 -15.17 -17.88 11.00
N ALA A 85 -15.14 -17.59 12.30
CA ALA A 85 -16.31 -17.29 13.12
C ALA A 85 -16.71 -15.82 12.94
N ASN A 86 -17.97 -15.50 13.23
CA ASN A 86 -18.45 -14.11 13.19
C ASN A 86 -17.62 -13.24 14.15
N GLY A 87 -16.82 -12.35 13.57
CA GLY A 87 -15.93 -11.42 14.25
C GLY A 87 -15.10 -10.73 13.19
N GLU A 88 -14.96 -9.42 13.28
CA GLU A 88 -14.07 -8.66 12.40
C GLU A 88 -13.31 -7.66 13.26
N ALA A 89 -11.99 -7.69 13.16
CA ALA A 89 -11.12 -6.72 13.79
C ALA A 89 -10.45 -5.86 12.73
N THR A 90 -10.17 -4.60 13.07
CA THR A 90 -9.42 -3.69 12.19
C THR A 90 -8.15 -3.26 12.89
N LEU A 91 -7.02 -3.46 12.23
CA LEU A 91 -5.70 -3.03 12.68
C LEU A 91 -5.29 -1.78 11.92
N ARG A 92 -4.72 -0.80 12.64
CA ARG A 92 -4.15 0.43 12.06
C ARG A 92 -2.66 0.43 12.35
N LEU A 93 -1.85 0.11 11.34
CA LEU A 93 -0.42 -0.12 11.50
C LEU A 93 0.39 0.65 10.45
N GLY A 94 1.35 1.44 10.91
CA GLY A 94 2.41 2.00 10.07
C GLY A 94 3.55 1.02 9.85
N ALA A 95 4.47 1.38 8.95
CA ALA A 95 5.66 0.57 8.69
C ALA A 95 6.49 0.31 9.95
N GLY A 96 6.91 -0.95 10.14
CA GLY A 96 7.64 -1.43 11.31
C GLY A 96 6.78 -1.73 12.54
N GLN A 97 5.49 -1.37 12.53
CA GLN A 97 4.59 -1.66 13.64
C GLN A 97 4.00 -3.07 13.53
N ALA A 98 3.66 -3.64 14.68
CA ALA A 98 2.99 -4.93 14.77
C ALA A 98 1.84 -4.85 15.78
N ALA A 99 0.77 -5.60 15.51
CA ALA A 99 -0.32 -5.83 16.46
C ALA A 99 -0.92 -7.21 16.25
N SER A 100 -1.62 -7.70 17.28
CA SER A 100 -2.29 -8.99 17.25
C SER A 100 -3.80 -8.83 17.31
N ALA A 101 -4.52 -9.65 16.55
CA ALA A 101 -5.97 -9.76 16.58
C ALA A 101 -6.40 -11.16 16.13
N GLU A 102 -7.48 -11.68 16.73
CA GLU A 102 -8.16 -12.91 16.29
C GLU A 102 -7.20 -14.09 16.02
N SER A 103 -6.25 -14.31 16.93
CA SER A 103 -5.24 -15.38 16.85
C SER A 103 -4.16 -15.21 15.76
N VAL A 104 -3.91 -13.99 15.27
CA VAL A 104 -2.80 -13.67 14.36
C VAL A 104 -2.07 -12.40 14.82
N THR A 105 -0.75 -12.40 14.72
CA THR A 105 0.10 -11.20 14.79
C THR A 105 0.42 -10.74 13.38
N VAL A 106 0.14 -9.47 13.09
CA VAL A 106 0.44 -8.82 11.81
C VAL A 106 1.50 -7.76 12.05
N ARG A 107 2.60 -7.82 11.30
CA ARG A 107 3.66 -6.80 11.24
C ARG A 107 3.70 -6.19 9.86
N VAL A 108 3.67 -4.86 9.79
CA VAL A 108 3.79 -4.15 8.51
C VAL A 108 5.27 -3.94 8.19
N LEU A 109 5.69 -4.40 7.01
CA LEU A 109 7.03 -4.18 6.47
C LEU A 109 7.09 -2.84 5.72
N HIS A 110 6.18 -2.65 4.76
CA HIS A 110 6.16 -1.47 3.91
C HIS A 110 4.72 -1.02 3.63
N VAL A 111 4.52 0.29 3.54
CA VAL A 111 3.25 0.91 3.16
C VAL A 111 3.47 1.72 1.89
N TYR A 112 2.76 1.35 0.82
CA TYR A 112 2.78 2.01 -0.47
C TYR A 112 1.47 2.75 -0.66
N ASP A 113 1.56 4.07 -0.60
CA ASP A 113 0.49 5.02 -0.88
C ASP A 113 0.81 5.65 -2.24
N MET A 114 -0.02 5.33 -3.23
CA MET A 114 0.16 5.59 -4.63
C MET A 114 -0.76 6.70 -5.10
N ALA A 115 -0.40 7.37 -6.19
CA ALA A 115 -1.23 8.43 -6.77
C ALA A 115 -2.64 7.96 -7.14
N ASN A 116 -2.81 6.66 -7.42
CA ASN A 116 -4.09 6.00 -7.53
C ASN A 116 -4.23 4.98 -6.38
N ALA A 117 -5.19 5.22 -5.49
CA ALA A 117 -5.45 4.38 -4.31
C ALA A 117 -5.76 2.91 -4.65
N ALA A 118 -6.24 2.64 -5.88
CA ALA A 118 -6.41 1.28 -6.37
C ALA A 118 -5.09 0.48 -6.45
N TYR A 119 -3.95 1.17 -6.47
CA TYR A 119 -2.61 0.56 -6.46
C TYR A 119 -1.94 0.64 -5.09
N ASP A 120 -2.66 1.07 -4.06
CA ASP A 120 -2.14 1.04 -2.71
C ASP A 120 -1.88 -0.40 -2.30
N ALA A 121 -0.77 -0.58 -1.58
CA ALA A 121 -0.32 -1.88 -1.19
C ALA A 121 0.40 -1.82 0.15
N VAL A 122 0.35 -2.94 0.86
CA VAL A 122 1.03 -3.10 2.14
C VAL A 122 1.69 -4.46 2.15
N ASP A 123 3.01 -4.47 2.35
CA ASP A 123 3.76 -5.69 2.58
C ASP A 123 3.67 -6.01 4.06
N VAL A 124 3.23 -7.22 4.41
CA VAL A 124 3.05 -7.65 5.79
C VAL A 124 3.69 -9.01 6.03
N VAL A 125 4.07 -9.25 7.29
CA VAL A 125 4.30 -10.58 7.83
C VAL A 125 3.12 -10.90 8.74
N ALA A 126 2.45 -12.01 8.52
CA ALA A 126 1.41 -12.49 9.43
C ALA A 126 1.76 -13.89 9.96
N THR A 127 1.69 -14.04 11.28
CA THR A 127 1.99 -15.30 11.97
C THR A 127 0.86 -15.64 12.93
N PRO A 128 0.39 -16.90 12.99
CA PRO A 128 -0.54 -17.33 14.02
C PRO A 128 0.01 -17.03 15.42
N THR A 129 -0.82 -16.49 16.32
CA THR A 129 -0.54 -16.48 17.76
C THR A 129 -1.09 -17.78 18.30
N GLY A 130 -0.21 -18.70 18.71
CA GLY A 130 -0.57 -19.99 19.28
C GLY A 130 -1.33 -19.90 20.59
#